data_AF-A0A1R0WG40-F1
#
_entry.id   AF-A0A1R0WG40-F1
#
_cell.length_a   1.000
_cell.length_b   1.000
_cell.length_c   1.000
_cell.angle_alpha   90.00
_cell.angle_beta   90.00
_cell.angle_gamma   90.00
#
_symmetry.space_group_name_H-M   'P 1'
#
loop_
_entity.id
_entity.type
_entity.pdbx_description
1 polymer ?
#
loop_
_entity_poly.entity_id
_entity_poly.type
_entity_poly.pdbx_seq_one_letter_code
_entity_poly.pdbx_strand_id
1 'polypeptide(L)'
;MHITDITQEIHAASKRLSNSADALFGLGKEKAEAERNYRSALAQEILKLKSDGFPATLIPDLAKGNVADLLFQRDYAETRFKAGIEAADAIKVQVSALQTILKYQTDI
;
A
#
# COMPACT_ATOMS: atom_id res chain seq x y z
N MET A 1 -13.68 21.79 -25.38
CA MET A 1 -13.43 20.35 -25.17
C MET A 1 -14.51 19.60 -25.94
N HIS A 2 -14.15 18.85 -26.96
CA HIS A 2 -15.10 18.03 -27.71
C HIS A 2 -15.42 16.76 -26.91
N ILE A 3 -16.61 16.19 -27.16
CA ILE A 3 -17.06 14.92 -26.54
C ILE A 3 -16.02 13.79 -26.71
N THR A 4 -15.31 13.81 -27.85
CA THR A 4 -14.19 12.90 -28.14
C THR A 4 -13.04 13.03 -27.14
N ASP A 5 -12.73 14.24 -26.66
CA ASP A 5 -11.63 14.50 -25.74
C ASP A 5 -11.92 13.90 -24.35
N ILE A 6 -13.15 14.11 -23.85
CA ILE A 6 -13.60 13.55 -22.55
C ILE A 6 -13.59 12.03 -22.59
N THR A 7 -14.07 11.45 -23.70
CA THR A 7 -14.11 10.00 -23.88
C THR A 7 -12.70 9.40 -23.86
N GLN A 8 -11.73 10.07 -24.50
CA GLN A 8 -10.33 9.67 -24.45
C GLN A 8 -9.73 9.77 -23.04
N GLU A 9 -10.03 10.85 -22.31
CA GLU A 9 -9.57 11.01 -20.93
C GLU A 9 -10.14 9.95 -19.98
N ILE A 10 -11.44 9.62 -20.11
CA ILE A 10 -12.08 8.54 -19.34
C ILE A 10 -11.40 7.20 -19.63
N HIS A 11 -11.14 6.90 -20.90
CA HIS A 11 -10.46 5.67 -21.30
C HIS A 11 -9.02 5.61 -20.74
N ALA A 12 -8.28 6.72 -20.81
CA ALA A 12 -6.94 6.81 -20.26
C ALA A 12 -6.92 6.63 -18.73
N ALA A 13 -7.82 7.30 -18.01
CA ALA A 13 -7.96 7.17 -16.56
C ALA A 13 -8.39 5.76 -16.15
N SER A 14 -9.30 5.12 -16.91
CA SER A 14 -9.71 3.73 -16.66
C SER A 14 -8.54 2.76 -16.84
N LYS A 15 -7.71 2.94 -17.87
CA LYS A 15 -6.50 2.13 -18.06
C LYS A 15 -5.50 2.31 -16.92
N ARG A 16 -5.31 3.55 -16.44
CA ARG A 16 -4.48 3.82 -15.25
C ARG A 16 -5.03 3.13 -14.01
N LEU A 17 -6.35 3.15 -13.81
CA LEU A 17 -7.00 2.48 -12.68
C LEU A 17 -6.78 0.96 -12.71
N SER A 18 -6.91 0.33 -13.88
CA SER A 18 -6.61 -1.10 -14.05
C SER A 18 -5.15 -1.41 -13.70
N ASN A 19 -4.20 -0.63 -14.22
CA ASN A 19 -2.78 -0.81 -13.90
C ASN A 19 -2.49 -0.60 -12.40
N SER A 20 -3.14 0.38 -11.76
CA SER A 20 -3.03 0.60 -10.31
C SER A 20 -3.56 -0.58 -9.50
N ALA A 21 -4.66 -1.21 -9.94
CA ALA A 21 -5.19 -2.40 -9.31
C ALA A 21 -4.21 -3.59 -9.39
N ASP A 22 -3.58 -3.81 -10.55
CA ASP A 22 -2.56 -4.86 -10.71
C ASP A 22 -1.34 -4.61 -9.81
N ALA A 23 -0.87 -3.35 -9.76
CA ALA A 23 0.23 -2.96 -8.88
C ALA A 23 -0.11 -3.16 -7.39
N LEU A 24 -1.37 -2.92 -6.99
CA LEU A 24 -1.84 -3.11 -5.63
C LEU A 24 -1.77 -4.57 -5.17
N PHE A 25 -2.01 -5.54 -6.05
CA PHE A 25 -1.81 -6.95 -5.68
C PHE A 25 -0.34 -7.25 -5.37
N GLY A 26 0.60 -6.67 -6.13
CA GLY A 26 2.03 -6.76 -5.86
C GLY A 26 2.40 -6.15 -4.50
N LEU A 27 1.96 -4.91 -4.26
CA LEU A 27 2.20 -4.21 -2.98
C LEU A 27 1.56 -4.96 -1.79
N GLY A 28 0.39 -5.56 -1.98
CA GLY A 28 -0.28 -6.36 -0.96
C GLY A 28 0.51 -7.62 -0.60
N LYS A 29 1.08 -8.29 -1.60
CA LYS A 29 1.99 -9.43 -1.39
C LYS A 29 3.27 -9.00 -0.66
N GLU A 30 3.92 -7.92 -1.11
CA GLU A 30 5.12 -7.38 -0.46
C GLU A 30 4.87 -7.04 1.00
N LYS A 31 3.74 -6.37 1.31
CA LYS A 31 3.30 -6.08 2.68
C LYS A 31 3.15 -7.35 3.52
N ALA A 32 2.51 -8.39 2.97
CA ALA A 32 2.31 -9.64 3.69
C ALA A 32 3.63 -10.39 3.95
N GLU A 33 4.54 -10.39 2.97
CA GLU A 33 5.86 -11.01 3.10
C GLU A 33 6.73 -10.26 4.12
N ALA A 34 6.73 -8.93 4.10
CA ALA A 34 7.46 -8.11 5.06
C ALA A 34 6.96 -8.31 6.50
N GLU A 35 5.64 -8.35 6.72
CA GLU A 35 5.05 -8.67 8.03
C GLU A 35 5.49 -10.05 8.51
N ARG A 36 5.39 -11.08 7.65
CA ARG A 36 5.81 -12.45 8.00
C ARG A 36 7.28 -12.50 8.41
N ASN A 37 8.15 -11.88 7.62
CA ASN A 37 9.59 -11.90 7.84
C ASN A 37 9.96 -11.16 9.14
N TYR A 38 9.39 -9.96 9.36
CA TYR A 38 9.59 -9.22 10.61
C TYR A 38 9.10 -9.99 11.83
N ARG A 39 7.89 -10.57 11.79
CA ARG A 39 7.33 -11.32 12.93
C ARG A 39 8.17 -12.55 13.27
N SER A 40 8.66 -13.26 12.26
CA SER A 40 9.52 -14.42 12.45
C SER A 40 10.85 -14.04 13.10
N ALA A 41 11.53 -13.01 12.57
CA ALA A 41 12.80 -12.54 13.12
C ALA A 41 12.65 -11.96 14.54
N LEU A 42 11.61 -11.17 14.78
CA LEU A 42 11.33 -10.62 16.11
C LEU A 42 11.11 -11.73 17.14
N ALA A 43 10.35 -12.77 16.80
CA ALA A 43 10.12 -13.89 17.70
C ALA A 43 11.42 -14.66 18.01
N GLN A 44 12.26 -14.90 17.00
CA GLN A 44 13.56 -15.54 17.17
C GLN A 44 14.47 -14.69 18.09
N GLU A 45 14.50 -13.38 17.89
CA GLU A 45 15.34 -12.48 18.68
C GLU A 45 14.86 -12.38 20.14
N ILE A 46 13.54 -12.35 20.37
CA ILE A 46 12.96 -12.41 21.72
C ILE A 46 13.39 -13.71 22.44
N LEU A 47 13.32 -14.85 21.77
CA LEU A 47 13.72 -16.14 22.34
C LEU A 47 15.22 -16.18 22.67
N LYS A 48 16.05 -15.63 21.79
CA LYS A 48 17.49 -15.50 22.00
C LYS A 48 17.80 -14.62 23.20
N LEU A 49 17.28 -13.40 23.27
CA LEU A 49 17.50 -12.48 24.39
C LEU A 49 17.00 -13.05 25.72
N LYS A 50 15.91 -13.83 25.69
CA LYS A 50 15.43 -14.56 26.87
C LYS A 50 16.41 -15.64 27.31
N SER A 51 16.97 -16.40 26.35
CA SER A 51 18.02 -17.40 26.63
C SER A 51 19.29 -16.76 27.17
N ASP A 52 19.63 -15.56 26.71
CA ASP A 52 20.80 -14.78 27.14
C ASP A 52 20.61 -14.14 28.53
N GLY A 53 19.42 -14.28 29.14
CA GLY A 53 19.15 -13.83 30.51
C GLY A 53 18.81 -12.35 30.66
N PHE A 54 18.48 -11.65 29.57
CA PHE A 54 18.05 -10.25 29.66
C PHE A 54 16.75 -10.09 30.48
N PRO A 55 16.59 -8.99 31.23
CA PRO A 55 15.34 -8.71 31.94
C PRO A 55 14.14 -8.69 30.99
N ALA A 56 13.06 -9.38 31.35
CA ALA A 56 11.87 -9.50 30.50
C ALA A 56 11.26 -8.15 30.10
N THR A 57 11.45 -7.11 30.90
CA THR A 57 11.01 -5.74 30.63
C THR A 57 11.81 -5.05 29.52
N LEU A 58 13.07 -5.43 29.28
CA LEU A 58 13.94 -4.83 28.26
C LEU A 58 13.91 -5.59 26.93
N ILE A 59 13.58 -6.89 26.95
CA ILE A 59 13.57 -7.76 25.77
C ILE A 59 12.76 -7.17 24.59
N PRO A 60 11.54 -6.61 24.78
CA PRO A 60 10.76 -6.09 23.66
C PRO A 60 11.46 -4.97 22.89
N ASP A 61 12.12 -4.06 23.61
CA ASP A 61 12.78 -2.89 23.01
C ASP A 61 14.10 -3.30 22.35
N LEU A 62 14.87 -4.17 23.00
CA LEU A 62 16.09 -4.74 22.44
C LEU A 62 15.82 -5.56 21.18
N ALA A 63 14.81 -6.44 21.22
CA ALA A 63 14.47 -7.28 20.08
C ALA A 63 14.05 -6.44 18.86
N LYS A 64 13.20 -5.41 19.07
CA LYS A 64 12.82 -4.48 18.01
C LYS A 64 14.00 -3.69 17.47
N GLY A 65 14.91 -3.25 18.34
CA GLY A 65 16.14 -2.56 17.95
C GLY A 65 17.05 -3.44 17.09
N ASN A 66 17.21 -4.72 17.47
CA ASN A 66 18.07 -5.67 16.76
C ASN A 66 17.51 -6.07 15.39
N VAL A 67 16.19 -6.01 15.21
CA VAL A 67 15.52 -6.30 13.92
C VAL A 67 14.93 -5.03 13.26
N ALA A 68 15.47 -3.85 13.60
CA ALA A 68 14.92 -2.55 13.18
C ALA A 68 14.79 -2.39 11.66
N ASP A 69 15.71 -2.98 10.88
CA ASP A 69 15.63 -2.94 9.42
C ASP A 69 14.38 -3.69 8.90
N LEU A 70 14.06 -4.85 9.47
CA LEU A 70 12.87 -5.61 9.11
C LEU A 70 11.59 -4.89 9.56
N LEU A 71 11.63 -4.23 10.71
CA LEU A 71 10.55 -3.36 11.19
C LEU A 71 10.30 -2.22 10.20
N PHE A 72 11.36 -1.54 9.76
CA PHE A 72 11.28 -0.49 8.75
C PHE A 72 10.68 -1.01 7.44
N GLN A 73 11.15 -2.14 6.93
CA GLN A 73 10.64 -2.70 5.66
C GLN A 73 9.14 -3.02 5.75
N ARG A 74 8.69 -3.58 6.89
CA ARG A 74 7.27 -3.83 7.15
C ARG A 74 6.45 -2.55 7.14
N ASP A 75 6.88 -1.54 7.89
CA ASP A 75 6.16 -0.27 8.02
C ASP A 75 6.12 0.50 6.69
N TYR A 76 7.22 0.44 5.95
CA TYR A 76 7.33 1.01 4.62
C TYR A 76 6.40 0.31 3.61
N ALA A 77 6.38 -1.02 3.60
CA ALA A 77 5.49 -1.78 2.73
C ALA A 77 4.01 -1.53 3.06
N GLU A 78 3.66 -1.42 4.34
CA GLU A 78 2.31 -1.03 4.77
C GLU A 78 1.93 0.36 4.27
N THR A 79 2.82 1.34 4.46
CA THR A 79 2.61 2.71 4.01
C THR A 79 2.44 2.78 2.50
N ARG A 80 3.29 2.08 1.75
CA ARG A 80 3.20 2.00 0.28
C ARG A 80 1.88 1.40 -0.19
N PHE A 81 1.44 0.32 0.43
CA PHE A 81 0.16 -0.30 0.07
C PHE A 81 -1.01 0.65 0.30
N LYS A 82 -1.05 1.34 1.46
CA LYS A 82 -2.09 2.34 1.76
C LYS A 82 -2.07 3.50 0.76
N ALA A 83 -0.88 4.06 0.47
CA ALA A 83 -0.73 5.12 -0.51
C ALA A 83 -1.19 4.69 -1.92
N GLY A 84 -0.95 3.43 -2.29
CA GLY A 84 -1.44 2.86 -3.54
C GLY A 84 -2.98 2.82 -3.61
N ILE A 85 -3.64 2.48 -2.50
CA ILE A 85 -5.11 2.46 -2.42
C ILE A 85 -5.66 3.87 -2.61
N GLU A 86 -5.11 4.84 -1.88
CA GLU A 86 -5.51 6.25 -1.99
C GLU A 86 -5.31 6.80 -3.41
N ALA A 87 -4.21 6.44 -4.07
CA ALA A 87 -3.96 6.83 -5.46
C ALA A 87 -4.97 6.22 -6.44
N ALA A 88 -5.34 4.94 -6.26
CA ALA A 88 -6.36 4.29 -7.07
C ALA A 88 -7.74 4.94 -6.86
N ASP A 89 -8.09 5.27 -5.61
CA ASP A 89 -9.35 5.97 -5.29
C ASP A 89 -9.40 7.37 -5.89
N ALA A 90 -8.28 8.11 -5.90
CA ALA A 90 -8.22 9.42 -6.55
C ALA A 90 -8.52 9.31 -8.06
N ILE A 91 -7.99 8.29 -8.74
CA ILE A 91 -8.29 8.04 -10.17
C ILE A 91 -9.77 7.69 -10.36
N LYS A 92 -10.35 6.87 -9.47
CA LYS A 92 -11.78 6.53 -9.50
C LYS A 92 -12.67 7.77 -9.36
N VAL A 93 -12.31 8.69 -8.46
CA VAL A 93 -13.01 9.97 -8.30
C VAL A 93 -12.91 10.81 -9.58
N GLN A 94 -11.72 10.87 -10.18
CA GLN A 94 -11.52 11.57 -11.46
C GLN A 94 -12.40 11.00 -12.58
N VAL A 95 -12.47 9.67 -12.72
CA VAL A 95 -13.33 9.01 -13.72
C VAL A 95 -14.81 9.37 -13.50
N SER A 96 -15.26 9.35 -12.25
CA SER A 96 -16.65 9.70 -11.87
C SER A 96 -16.99 11.15 -12.23
N ALA A 97 -16.04 12.08 -12.00
CA ALA A 97 -16.20 13.48 -12.37
C ALA A 97 -16.30 13.66 -13.90
N LEU A 98 -15.42 13.01 -14.67
CA LEU A 98 -15.45 13.06 -16.13
C LEU A 98 -16.74 12.48 -16.72
N GLN A 99 -17.25 11.36 -16.16
CA GLN A 99 -18.54 10.78 -16.55
C GLN A 99 -19.69 11.75 -16.29
N THR A 100 -19.65 12.48 -15.18
CA THR A 100 -20.65 13.49 -14.84
C THR A 100 -20.64 14.64 -15.85
N ILE A 101 -19.46 15.16 -16.20
CA ILE A 101 -19.30 16.22 -17.21
C ILE A 101 -19.82 15.75 -18.57
N LEU A 102 -19.46 14.53 -18.99
CA LEU A 102 -19.91 13.95 -20.26
C LEU A 102 -21.44 13.91 -20.35
N LYS A 103 -22.11 13.46 -19.29
CA LYS A 103 -23.58 13.40 -19.22
C LYS A 103 -24.23 14.77 -19.48
N TYR A 104 -23.75 15.82 -18.82
CA TYR A 104 -24.30 17.17 -19.01
C TYR A 104 -24.03 17.73 -20.41
N GLN A 105 -22.93 17.34 -21.07
CA GLN A 105 -22.66 17.76 -22.44
C GLN A 105 -23.51 17.03 -23.49
N THR A 106 -23.97 15.80 -23.20
CA THR A 106 -24.88 15.06 -24.08
C THR A 106 -26.35 15.49 -23.92
N ASP A 107 -26.70 16.12 -22.78
CA ASP A 107 -28.05 16.60 -22.48
C ASP A 107 -28.32 18.03 -23.04
N ILE A 108 -27.28 18.71 -23.57
CA ILE A 108 -27.34 20.04 -24.23
C ILE A 108 -27.34 19.85 -25.74
#